data_AF-A0A936I1R0-F1
#
_entry.id   AF-A0A936I1R0-F1
#
_cell.length_a   1.000
_cell.length_b   1.000
_cell.length_c   1.000
_cell.angle_alpha   90.00
_cell.angle_beta   90.00
_cell.angle_gamma   90.00
#
_symmetry.space_group_name_H-M   'P 1'
#
loop_
_entity.id
_entity.type
_entity.pdbx_description
1 polymer ?
#
loop_
_entity_poly.entity_id
_entity_poly.type
_entity_poly.pdbx_seq_one_letter_code
_entity_poly.pdbx_strand_id
1 'polypeptide(L)'
;MSAPTHHTAGSPRSDRRPSLRGKTSRRFGCLLGLLLQAGDCLADGDLPSAFSNQTTIRNTRHNLTQRQATGGPAGVIMDTYRNDYGQVCVYCHTPHGSNASVAAPLWNRSIPSTTYTVYSSNSLTQTPSQPGSASLICLSCHDGQQAVDAVMNMPGAGRYNATPNPGFLSTWSNPSGLGPFAHLGLNEAECLGCHSPGQTPIYKVGAADFTIAAIGTDLRDDHPVGVRFPAANGNGTDWKTPGGSVTGAKFFDENGNGRMEKGEIRLYDYGGGPSVECGSCHDPHGVASVGTVFNATFLRKPNSGSAVCLTCHSK
;
A
#
# COMPACT_ATOMS: atom_id res chain seq x y z
N MET A 1 46.65 53.10 36.62
CA MET A 1 47.02 52.95 38.04
C MET A 1 45.99 52.06 38.71
N SER A 2 46.49 50.99 39.34
CA SER A 2 45.89 50.20 40.43
C SER A 2 44.72 49.25 40.16
N ALA A 3 45.03 47.94 40.27
CA ALA A 3 44.15 46.86 40.72
C ALA A 3 43.81 46.98 42.23
N PRO A 4 42.86 46.20 42.78
CA PRO A 4 43.15 44.91 43.47
C PRO A 4 42.09 43.78 43.18
N THR A 5 42.40 42.47 43.06
CA THR A 5 42.64 41.37 44.06
C THR A 5 41.49 41.12 45.06
N HIS A 6 41.09 39.93 45.55
CA HIS A 6 41.40 38.48 45.45
C HIS A 6 40.37 37.75 46.37
N HIS A 7 40.09 36.45 46.18
CA HIS A 7 39.93 35.36 47.20
C HIS A 7 39.28 34.11 46.57
N THR A 8 40.02 33.03 46.22
CA THR A 8 40.44 31.81 47.01
C THR A 8 39.26 30.94 47.48
N ALA A 9 39.27 29.60 47.50
CA ALA A 9 40.13 28.50 47.07
C ALA A 9 39.43 27.18 47.51
N GLY A 10 39.83 26.01 46.99
CA GLY A 10 39.74 24.74 47.74
C GLY A 10 39.14 23.51 47.04
N SER A 11 40.02 22.60 46.61
CA SER A 11 39.76 21.16 46.39
C SER A 11 40.43 20.39 47.55
N PRO A 12 40.07 19.12 47.91
CA PRO A 12 40.72 17.97 47.25
C PRO A 12 39.96 16.59 47.24
N ARG A 13 40.37 15.75 46.27
CA ARG A 13 40.56 14.26 46.19
C ARG A 13 39.88 13.29 47.19
N SER A 14 39.39 12.14 46.68
CA SER A 14 40.09 10.82 46.79
C SER A 14 39.35 9.65 46.12
N ASP A 15 40.15 8.70 45.61
CA ASP A 15 39.81 7.38 45.05
C ASP A 15 39.16 6.41 46.04
N ARG A 16 38.38 5.44 45.52
CA ARG A 16 38.49 3.99 45.84
C ARG A 16 37.49 3.12 45.05
N ARG A 17 38.00 2.11 44.35
CA ARG A 17 37.28 0.85 44.01
C ARG A 17 37.28 -0.09 45.22
N PRO A 18 36.38 -1.09 45.25
CA PRO A 18 36.88 -2.47 45.29
C PRO A 18 36.08 -3.49 44.46
N SER A 19 36.77 -4.61 44.22
CA SER A 19 36.33 -5.89 43.65
C SER A 19 36.02 -6.88 44.78
N LEU A 20 35.11 -7.86 44.58
CA LEU A 20 35.33 -9.32 44.81
C LEU A 20 34.03 -10.17 44.84
N ARG A 21 34.05 -11.24 44.02
CA ARG A 21 33.62 -12.65 44.22
C ARG A 21 32.20 -13.01 44.72
N GLY A 22 31.66 -14.05 44.08
CA GLY A 22 30.30 -14.56 44.25
C GLY A 22 30.07 -15.58 45.38
N LYS A 23 28.81 -15.98 45.53
CA LYS A 23 28.33 -17.17 46.26
C LYS A 23 26.97 -17.61 45.72
N THR A 24 26.74 -18.91 45.85
CA THR A 24 25.75 -19.77 45.19
C THR A 24 24.36 -19.78 45.82
N SER A 25 23.40 -20.27 45.01
CA SER A 25 22.20 -21.07 45.36
C SER A 25 21.03 -20.43 46.13
N ARG A 26 19.86 -20.35 45.47
CA ARG A 26 18.67 -21.15 45.80
C ARG A 26 17.57 -20.98 44.74
N ARG A 27 16.99 -22.12 44.35
CA ARG A 27 15.87 -22.26 43.41
C ARG A 27 14.59 -21.67 44.03
N PHE A 28 13.89 -20.84 43.29
CA PHE A 28 12.43 -20.69 43.41
C PHE A 28 11.85 -20.83 42.01
N GLY A 29 11.07 -21.90 41.82
CA GLY A 29 10.35 -22.13 40.59
C GLY A 29 9.23 -21.09 40.46
N CYS A 30 9.21 -20.43 39.31
CA CYS A 30 8.00 -19.82 38.78
C CYS A 30 7.80 -20.45 37.39
N LEU A 31 6.85 -21.38 37.32
CA LEU A 31 6.24 -21.80 36.06
C LEU A 31 5.56 -20.57 35.45
N LEU A 32 6.30 -19.84 34.61
CA LEU A 32 5.72 -18.82 33.76
C LEU A 32 5.17 -19.56 32.53
N GLY A 33 3.86 -19.77 32.53
CA GLY A 33 3.14 -20.29 31.36
C GLY A 33 3.45 -19.41 30.15
N LEU A 34 3.97 -20.04 29.10
CA LEU A 34 4.13 -19.44 27.79
C LEU A 34 2.71 -19.19 27.24
N LEU A 35 2.14 -18.03 27.57
CA LEU A 35 1.05 -17.45 26.79
C LEU A 35 1.66 -17.07 25.44
N LEU A 36 1.55 -17.99 24.48
CA LEU A 36 1.63 -17.68 23.06
C LEU A 36 0.54 -16.64 22.79
N GLN A 37 0.92 -15.36 22.85
CA GLN A 37 0.15 -14.31 22.23
C GLN A 37 0.14 -14.63 20.75
N ALA A 38 -1.01 -15.11 20.26
CA ALA A 38 -1.32 -15.04 18.86
C ALA A 38 -1.17 -13.55 18.50
N GLY A 39 -0.15 -13.24 17.70
CA GLY A 39 0.01 -11.89 17.17
C GLY A 39 -1.25 -11.57 16.39
N ASP A 40 -1.98 -10.54 16.82
CA ASP A 40 -2.99 -9.93 15.99
C ASP A 40 -2.32 -9.58 14.66
N CYS A 41 -2.86 -10.09 13.56
CA CYS A 41 -2.45 -9.66 12.25
C CYS A 41 -2.81 -8.17 12.14
N LEU A 42 -1.81 -7.29 12.25
CA LEU A 42 -1.92 -5.83 12.12
C LEU A 42 -2.19 -5.44 10.66
N ALA A 43 -3.30 -5.89 10.09
CA ALA A 43 -3.77 -5.44 8.77
C ALA A 43 -4.70 -4.21 8.85
N ASP A 44 -5.01 -3.73 10.06
CA ASP A 44 -6.03 -2.69 10.31
C ASP A 44 -5.45 -1.38 10.91
N GLY A 45 -4.13 -1.21 10.89
CA GLY A 45 -3.50 0.03 11.33
C GLY A 45 -3.65 1.13 10.27
N ASP A 46 -4.59 2.06 10.45
CA ASP A 46 -4.60 3.29 9.66
C ASP A 46 -3.38 4.12 10.06
N LEU A 47 -2.38 4.21 9.19
CA LEU A 47 -1.25 5.10 9.38
C LEU A 47 -1.78 6.54 9.40
N PRO A 48 -1.45 7.37 10.41
CA PRO A 48 -1.93 8.75 10.50
C PRO A 48 -1.89 9.45 9.15
N SER A 49 -3.08 9.70 8.60
CA SER A 49 -3.25 10.36 7.31
C SER A 49 -3.55 11.82 7.56
N ALA A 50 -2.87 12.71 6.83
CA ALA A 50 -3.27 14.12 6.79
C ALA A 50 -4.58 14.35 6.00
N PHE A 51 -5.19 13.28 5.48
CA PHE A 51 -6.42 13.29 4.70
C PHE A 51 -7.57 12.67 5.48
N SER A 52 -8.79 13.17 5.25
CA SER A 52 -9.98 12.68 5.95
C SER A 52 -10.36 11.25 5.58
N ASN A 53 -9.86 10.72 4.46
CA ASN A 53 -10.22 9.41 3.92
C ASN A 53 -11.75 9.24 3.77
N GLN A 54 -12.49 10.32 3.53
CA GLN A 54 -13.96 10.31 3.51
C GLN A 54 -14.51 10.60 2.12
N THR A 55 -15.67 10.00 1.83
CA THR A 55 -16.59 10.29 0.72
C THR A 55 -16.05 10.01 -0.70
N THR A 56 -14.82 10.39 -1.02
CA THR A 56 -14.27 10.32 -2.38
C THR A 56 -12.77 10.03 -2.38
N ILE A 57 -12.30 9.38 -3.45
CA ILE A 57 -10.88 9.14 -3.73
C ILE A 57 -10.01 10.40 -3.63
N ARG A 58 -10.60 11.58 -3.88
CA ARG A 58 -9.93 12.88 -3.77
C ARG A 58 -9.38 13.17 -2.38
N ASN A 59 -9.93 12.54 -1.33
CA ASN A 59 -9.54 12.75 0.06
C ASN A 59 -8.67 11.60 0.58
N THR A 60 -7.91 10.94 -0.29
CA THR A 60 -7.10 9.77 0.05
C THR A 60 -5.69 9.87 -0.51
N ARG A 61 -4.81 8.95 -0.10
CA ARG A 61 -3.43 8.85 -0.62
C ARG A 61 -3.35 8.56 -2.13
N HIS A 62 -4.40 8.03 -2.76
CA HIS A 62 -4.48 7.83 -4.22
C HIS A 62 -4.74 9.11 -5.01
N ASN A 63 -4.98 10.24 -4.34
CA ASN A 63 -4.99 11.53 -5.02
C ASN A 63 -3.58 12.13 -5.04
N LEU A 64 -2.86 11.82 -6.11
CA LEU A 64 -1.51 12.32 -6.34
C LEU A 64 -1.47 13.83 -6.61
N THR A 65 -2.58 14.54 -6.79
CA THR A 65 -2.54 16.02 -6.87
C THR A 65 -2.48 16.68 -5.50
N GLN A 66 -2.68 15.92 -4.41
CA GLN A 66 -2.77 16.52 -3.09
C GLN A 66 -1.43 16.99 -2.56
N ARG A 67 -1.48 18.10 -1.81
CA ARG A 67 -0.36 18.72 -1.12
C ARG A 67 -0.77 18.89 0.34
N GLN A 68 0.07 18.45 1.28
CA GLN A 68 -0.18 18.72 2.70
C GLN A 68 -0.10 20.23 2.92
N ALA A 69 -1.14 20.83 3.52
CA ALA A 69 -1.24 22.27 3.72
C ALA A 69 -0.31 22.80 4.84
N THR A 70 0.12 21.94 5.77
CA THR A 70 0.99 22.31 6.90
C THR A 70 1.85 21.11 7.33
N GLY A 71 3.14 21.35 7.56
CA GLY A 71 4.03 20.44 8.32
C GLY A 71 4.80 19.38 7.53
N GLY A 72 4.63 19.27 6.22
CA GLY A 72 5.51 18.47 5.33
C GLY A 72 6.42 19.39 4.51
N PRO A 73 7.40 18.85 3.74
CA PRO A 73 8.11 19.69 2.79
C PRO A 73 7.05 20.33 1.87
N ALA A 74 7.17 21.65 1.64
CA ALA A 74 6.15 22.42 0.92
C ALA A 74 5.73 21.62 -0.32
N GLY A 75 4.44 21.30 -0.50
CA GLY A 75 4.01 20.28 -1.48
C GLY A 75 4.44 20.49 -2.94
N VAL A 76 5.09 21.62 -3.24
CA VAL A 76 5.89 21.88 -4.44
C VAL A 76 7.17 21.02 -4.56
N ILE A 77 7.75 20.49 -3.47
CA ILE A 77 8.92 19.60 -3.55
C ILE A 77 8.57 18.30 -4.28
N MET A 78 7.34 17.82 -4.15
CA MET A 78 6.95 16.59 -4.84
C MET A 78 6.93 16.79 -6.36
N ASP A 79 6.74 18.03 -6.82
CA ASP A 79 6.81 18.37 -8.24
C ASP A 79 8.21 18.16 -8.84
N THR A 80 9.26 18.07 -8.00
CA THR A 80 10.63 17.73 -8.48
C THR A 80 10.85 16.23 -8.66
N TYR A 81 9.92 15.38 -8.20
CA TYR A 81 10.06 13.91 -8.22
C TYR A 81 8.88 13.18 -8.88
N ARG A 82 7.82 13.91 -9.23
CA ARG A 82 6.65 13.44 -9.96
C ARG A 82 5.89 14.62 -10.57
N ASN A 83 5.09 14.36 -11.59
CA ASN A 83 4.16 15.31 -12.18
C ASN A 83 2.88 15.46 -11.35
N ASP A 84 2.42 16.71 -11.22
CA ASP A 84 1.07 17.10 -10.82
C ASP A 84 0.26 17.43 -12.08
N TYR A 85 -0.58 16.49 -12.49
CA TYR A 85 -1.44 16.63 -13.67
C TYR A 85 -2.73 17.42 -13.38
N GLY A 86 -2.92 17.89 -12.14
CA GLY A 86 -4.08 18.70 -11.73
C GLY A 86 -5.42 17.95 -11.67
N GLN A 87 -5.44 16.65 -11.96
CA GLN A 87 -6.65 15.83 -11.92
C GLN A 87 -6.39 14.47 -11.25
N VAL A 88 -7.19 14.12 -10.24
CA VAL A 88 -7.04 12.86 -9.49
C VAL A 88 -7.14 11.61 -10.39
N CYS A 89 -8.03 11.62 -11.38
CA CYS A 89 -8.34 10.43 -12.16
C CYS A 89 -7.28 10.11 -13.21
N VAL A 90 -6.49 11.09 -13.66
CA VAL A 90 -5.57 10.91 -14.80
C VAL A 90 -4.45 9.90 -14.53
N TYR A 91 -4.08 9.71 -13.26
CA TYR A 91 -3.09 8.72 -12.85
C TYR A 91 -3.56 7.28 -13.09
N CYS A 92 -4.87 7.06 -13.24
CA CYS A 92 -5.49 5.76 -13.44
C CYS A 92 -6.23 5.66 -14.77
N HIS A 93 -6.93 6.72 -15.18
CA HIS A 93 -7.89 6.70 -16.28
C HIS A 93 -7.59 7.76 -17.34
N THR A 94 -7.86 7.41 -18.60
CA THR A 94 -7.81 8.32 -19.74
C THR A 94 -8.96 8.09 -20.70
N PRO A 95 -9.65 9.15 -21.18
CA PRO A 95 -10.75 8.99 -22.12
C PRO A 95 -10.31 8.41 -23.48
N HIS A 96 -9.02 8.54 -23.85
CA HIS A 96 -8.49 8.07 -25.13
C HIS A 96 -7.09 7.48 -24.96
N GLY A 97 -6.72 6.52 -25.81
CA GLY A 97 -5.39 5.90 -25.75
C GLY A 97 -5.20 5.06 -24.48
N SER A 98 -6.28 4.48 -23.95
CA SER A 98 -6.21 3.59 -22.80
C SER A 98 -5.46 2.31 -23.15
N ASN A 99 -4.77 1.75 -22.15
CA ASN A 99 -4.09 0.48 -22.28
C ASN A 99 -5.10 -0.67 -22.47
N ALA A 100 -5.14 -1.22 -23.69
CA ALA A 100 -6.00 -2.34 -24.03
C ALA A 100 -5.45 -3.71 -23.59
N SER A 101 -4.22 -3.77 -23.09
CA SER A 101 -3.57 -5.02 -22.63
C SER A 101 -4.02 -5.44 -21.24
N VAL A 102 -4.82 -4.64 -20.55
CA VAL A 102 -5.35 -4.92 -19.21
C VAL A 102 -6.87 -4.76 -19.23
N ALA A 103 -7.59 -5.69 -18.61
CA ALA A 103 -9.04 -5.65 -18.51
C ALA A 103 -9.49 -4.65 -17.41
N ALA A 104 -9.15 -3.38 -17.59
CA ALA A 104 -9.54 -2.28 -16.71
C ALA A 104 -10.11 -1.11 -17.51
N PRO A 105 -11.19 -0.45 -17.04
CA PRO A 105 -11.80 0.64 -17.77
C PRO A 105 -10.82 1.78 -17.99
N LEU A 106 -10.55 2.10 -19.27
CA LEU A 106 -9.84 3.32 -19.66
C LEU A 106 -8.45 3.50 -18.99
N TRP A 107 -7.72 2.41 -18.72
CA TRP A 107 -6.48 2.48 -17.93
C TRP A 107 -5.38 3.32 -18.58
N ASN A 108 -4.77 4.24 -17.83
CA ASN A 108 -3.81 5.23 -18.35
C ASN A 108 -2.34 4.91 -18.04
N ARG A 109 -2.00 3.68 -17.67
CA ARG A 109 -0.60 3.28 -17.41
C ARG A 109 -0.21 2.09 -18.25
N SER A 110 1.06 2.04 -18.64
CA SER A 110 1.66 0.80 -19.14
C SER A 110 1.62 -0.26 -18.05
N ILE A 111 1.55 -1.53 -18.45
CA ILE A 111 1.74 -2.68 -17.56
C ILE A 111 3.02 -3.36 -18.04
N PRO A 112 4.18 -3.11 -17.40
CA PRO A 112 5.42 -3.77 -17.75
C PRO A 112 5.27 -5.29 -17.64
N SER A 113 5.99 -6.03 -18.47
CA SER A 113 6.06 -7.48 -18.35
C SER A 113 6.92 -7.84 -17.14
N THR A 114 6.29 -8.00 -15.98
CA THR A 114 6.94 -8.38 -14.72
C THR A 114 6.54 -9.80 -14.35
N THR A 115 7.53 -10.63 -14.01
CA THR A 115 7.28 -11.92 -13.36
C THR A 115 7.36 -11.72 -11.86
N TYR A 116 6.26 -11.97 -11.17
CA TYR A 116 6.16 -11.82 -9.72
C TYR A 116 6.52 -13.13 -9.02
N THR A 117 7.17 -13.02 -7.87
CA THR A 117 7.37 -14.17 -6.98
C THR A 117 6.10 -14.34 -6.16
N VAL A 118 5.32 -15.37 -6.45
CA VAL A 118 3.98 -15.52 -5.85
C VAL A 118 4.02 -16.35 -4.56
N TYR A 119 3.05 -16.09 -3.68
CA TYR A 119 2.81 -16.88 -2.48
C TYR A 119 2.69 -18.37 -2.81
N SER A 120 3.40 -19.21 -2.05
CA SER A 120 3.30 -20.66 -2.11
C SER A 120 3.47 -21.25 -0.70
N SER A 121 2.68 -22.28 -0.39
CA SER A 121 2.72 -22.98 0.89
C SER A 121 2.31 -24.43 0.69
N ASN A 122 2.84 -25.33 1.53
CA ASN A 122 2.47 -26.75 1.56
C ASN A 122 1.01 -26.98 1.98
N SER A 123 0.36 -25.99 2.59
CA SER A 123 -1.06 -26.03 2.96
C SER A 123 -2.01 -25.55 1.85
N LEU A 124 -1.50 -25.04 0.73
CA LEU A 124 -2.34 -24.64 -0.40
C LEU A 124 -2.84 -25.86 -1.16
N THR A 125 -4.15 -25.92 -1.36
CA THR A 125 -4.80 -26.94 -2.20
C THR A 125 -5.00 -26.48 -3.64
N GLN A 126 -4.73 -25.20 -3.93
CA GLN A 126 -4.90 -24.57 -5.24
C GLN A 126 -3.56 -24.07 -5.77
N THR A 127 -3.38 -24.14 -7.08
CA THR A 127 -2.15 -23.67 -7.74
C THR A 127 -2.15 -22.14 -7.84
N PRO A 128 -1.14 -21.45 -7.28
CA PRO A 128 -0.92 -20.03 -7.55
C PRO A 128 -0.57 -19.80 -9.03
N SER A 129 -1.05 -18.71 -9.60
CA SER A 129 -0.62 -18.20 -10.91
C SER A 129 -0.08 -16.78 -10.79
N GLN A 130 0.50 -16.28 -11.87
CA GLN A 130 0.86 -14.86 -11.95
C GLN A 130 -0.38 -13.97 -11.74
N PRO A 131 -0.21 -12.76 -11.17
CA PRO A 131 -1.30 -11.82 -10.96
C PRO A 131 -2.07 -11.53 -12.24
N GLY A 132 -3.39 -11.55 -12.16
CA GLY A 132 -4.24 -11.17 -13.28
C GLY A 132 -4.37 -9.66 -13.44
N SER A 133 -5.10 -9.24 -14.47
CA SER A 133 -5.33 -7.82 -14.77
C SER A 133 -5.90 -7.00 -13.60
N ALA A 134 -6.73 -7.60 -12.74
CA ALA A 134 -7.29 -6.94 -11.56
C ALA A 134 -6.26 -6.60 -10.47
N SER A 135 -5.09 -7.26 -10.49
CA SER A 135 -3.96 -6.96 -9.60
C SER A 135 -2.89 -6.12 -10.29
N LEU A 136 -2.64 -6.38 -11.59
CA LEU A 136 -1.65 -5.63 -12.37
C LEU A 136 -1.91 -4.12 -12.40
N ILE A 137 -3.18 -3.68 -12.36
CA ILE A 137 -3.49 -2.25 -12.24
C ILE A 137 -2.97 -1.63 -10.94
N CYS A 138 -3.07 -2.35 -9.82
CA CYS A 138 -2.53 -1.91 -8.53
C CYS A 138 -1.00 -1.95 -8.58
N LEU A 139 -0.46 -3.09 -9.02
CA LEU A 139 0.97 -3.34 -9.08
C LEU A 139 1.68 -2.35 -10.01
N SER A 140 1.04 -1.83 -11.06
CA SER A 140 1.64 -0.79 -11.90
C SER A 140 2.06 0.50 -11.17
N CYS A 141 1.59 0.72 -9.93
CA CYS A 141 2.10 1.75 -9.01
C CYS A 141 2.87 1.14 -7.84
N HIS A 142 2.38 0.03 -7.29
CA HIS A 142 2.82 -0.54 -6.02
C HIS A 142 4.01 -1.51 -6.14
N ASP A 143 4.34 -1.99 -7.34
CA ASP A 143 5.48 -2.88 -7.57
C ASP A 143 6.82 -2.14 -7.66
N GLY A 144 6.78 -0.80 -7.70
CA GLY A 144 7.97 0.06 -7.73
C GLY A 144 8.75 0.04 -9.05
N GLN A 145 8.27 -0.62 -10.10
CA GLN A 145 8.99 -0.82 -11.37
C GLN A 145 8.90 0.39 -12.32
N GLN A 146 7.92 1.27 -12.11
CA GLN A 146 7.76 2.50 -12.88
C GLN A 146 7.40 3.67 -11.97
N ALA A 147 7.62 4.88 -12.46
CA ALA A 147 7.33 6.08 -11.70
C ALA A 147 5.83 6.19 -11.35
N VAL A 148 5.52 6.74 -10.18
CA VAL A 148 4.13 6.87 -9.70
C VAL A 148 3.28 7.77 -10.60
N ASP A 149 3.90 8.69 -11.33
CA ASP A 149 3.26 9.60 -12.29
C ASP A 149 3.40 9.17 -13.75
N ALA A 150 3.94 7.97 -14.01
CA ALA A 150 4.08 7.43 -15.36
C ALA A 150 2.71 7.08 -15.97
N VAL A 151 2.12 8.04 -16.67
CA VAL A 151 0.87 7.89 -17.41
C VAL A 151 1.13 7.87 -18.92
N MET A 152 0.34 7.12 -19.68
CA MET A 152 0.47 7.01 -21.13
C MET A 152 -0.08 8.25 -21.84
N ASN A 153 -1.17 8.82 -21.33
CA ASN A 153 -1.82 9.99 -21.90
C ASN A 153 -1.87 11.11 -20.85
N MET A 154 -0.99 12.10 -20.99
CA MET A 154 -1.01 13.30 -20.15
C MET A 154 -2.12 14.25 -20.62
N PRO A 155 -2.68 15.10 -19.74
CA PRO A 155 -3.71 16.06 -20.15
C PRO A 155 -3.25 16.97 -21.29
N GLY A 156 -4.12 17.18 -22.28
CA GLY A 156 -3.88 18.04 -23.43
C GLY A 156 -3.69 17.28 -24.74
N ALA A 157 -3.65 18.02 -25.86
CA ALA A 157 -3.53 17.43 -27.19
C ALA A 157 -2.09 16.98 -27.49
N GLY A 158 -1.94 15.82 -28.16
CA GLY A 158 -0.65 15.33 -28.66
C GLY A 158 0.31 14.78 -27.61
N ARG A 159 -0.16 14.54 -26.38
CA ARG A 159 0.68 14.09 -25.25
C ARG A 159 0.43 12.62 -24.88
N TYR A 160 0.51 11.77 -25.90
CA TYR A 160 0.34 10.33 -25.77
C TYR A 160 1.65 9.59 -26.07
N ASN A 161 2.01 8.65 -25.21
CA ASN A 161 3.06 7.68 -25.44
C ASN A 161 2.65 6.34 -24.79
N ALA A 162 2.57 5.27 -25.58
CA ALA A 162 2.20 3.95 -25.09
C ALA A 162 3.20 3.36 -24.08
N THR A 163 4.44 3.82 -24.14
CA THR A 163 5.55 3.39 -23.27
C THR A 163 6.19 4.64 -22.66
N PRO A 164 5.53 5.27 -21.67
CA PRO A 164 5.99 6.53 -21.10
C PRO A 164 7.39 6.35 -20.51
N ASN A 165 8.29 7.26 -20.87
CA ASN A 165 9.66 7.32 -20.35
C ASN A 165 9.90 8.70 -19.70
N PRO A 166 10.95 8.85 -18.88
CA PRO A 166 11.21 10.12 -18.19
C PRO A 166 11.27 11.33 -19.12
N GLY A 167 11.86 11.20 -20.33
CA GLY A 167 11.91 12.30 -21.30
C GLY A 167 10.53 12.76 -21.77
N PHE A 168 9.61 11.82 -22.01
CA PHE A 168 8.21 12.13 -22.30
C PHE A 168 7.51 12.79 -21.12
N LEU A 169 7.64 12.23 -19.92
CA LEU A 169 6.98 12.74 -18.71
C LEU A 169 7.49 14.15 -18.34
N SER A 170 8.77 14.44 -18.58
CA SER A 170 9.37 15.76 -18.35
C SER A 170 8.93 16.84 -19.36
N THR A 171 8.13 16.49 -20.38
CA THR A 171 7.49 17.50 -21.26
C THR A 171 6.28 18.17 -20.59
N TRP A 172 5.81 17.62 -19.46
CA TRP A 172 4.78 18.25 -18.65
C TRP A 172 5.36 19.44 -17.87
N SER A 173 4.56 20.50 -17.76
CA SER A 173 4.88 21.65 -16.91
C SER A 173 3.95 21.63 -15.70
N ASN A 174 4.50 21.39 -14.52
CA ASN A 174 3.69 21.38 -13.30
C ASN A 174 3.10 22.76 -13.03
N PRO A 175 1.91 22.85 -12.42
CA PRO A 175 1.27 24.13 -12.06
C PRO A 175 2.13 25.02 -11.17
N SER A 176 3.06 24.47 -10.39
CA SER A 176 4.00 25.22 -9.55
C SER A 176 5.10 25.93 -10.33
N GLY A 177 5.27 25.61 -11.62
CA GLY A 177 6.41 26.04 -12.44
C GLY A 177 7.69 25.23 -12.21
N LEU A 178 7.71 24.30 -11.25
CA LEU A 178 8.85 23.39 -11.04
C LEU A 178 8.70 22.14 -11.92
N GLY A 179 9.69 21.88 -12.77
CA GLY A 179 9.77 20.61 -13.49
C GLY A 179 10.33 19.48 -12.62
N PRO A 180 9.97 18.21 -12.90
CA PRO A 180 10.57 17.07 -12.25
C PRO A 180 12.06 16.97 -12.61
N PHE A 181 12.94 16.84 -11.61
CA PHE A 181 14.33 16.41 -11.80
C PHE A 181 14.41 14.91 -12.08
N ALA A 182 13.52 14.14 -11.45
CA ALA A 182 13.38 12.71 -11.64
C ALA A 182 11.89 12.33 -11.58
N HIS A 183 11.58 11.15 -12.12
CA HIS A 183 10.28 10.51 -11.99
C HIS A 183 10.48 9.24 -11.18
N LEU A 184 9.97 9.21 -9.95
CA LEU A 184 10.29 8.18 -8.97
C LEU A 184 9.17 7.15 -8.82
N GLY A 185 9.56 5.88 -8.71
CA GLY A 185 8.71 4.75 -8.35
C GLY A 185 8.63 4.54 -6.84
N LEU A 186 7.68 3.69 -6.44
CA LEU A 186 7.43 3.36 -5.04
C LEU A 186 8.31 2.19 -4.58
N ASN A 187 9.60 2.47 -4.34
CA ASN A 187 10.57 1.49 -3.83
C ASN A 187 11.61 2.17 -2.91
N GLU A 188 12.46 1.34 -2.27
CA GLU A 188 13.46 1.74 -1.25
C GLU A 188 14.43 2.83 -1.72
N ALA A 189 14.88 2.76 -2.98
CA ALA A 189 15.88 3.67 -3.53
C ALA A 189 15.29 5.01 -4.00
N GLU A 190 13.96 5.09 -4.13
CA GLU A 190 13.25 6.19 -4.76
C GLU A 190 12.31 6.89 -3.78
N CYS A 191 10.98 6.77 -3.94
CA CYS A 191 10.03 7.47 -3.06
C CYS A 191 10.23 7.13 -1.58
N LEU A 192 10.58 5.89 -1.24
CA LEU A 192 10.79 5.51 0.17
C LEU A 192 12.05 6.14 0.77
N GLY A 193 12.96 6.69 -0.05
CA GLY A 193 14.07 7.53 0.40
C GLY A 193 13.65 8.74 1.25
N CYS A 194 12.40 9.19 1.10
CA CYS A 194 11.79 10.21 1.94
C CYS A 194 10.56 9.71 2.71
N HIS A 195 9.91 8.65 2.22
CA HIS A 195 8.62 8.15 2.70
C HIS A 195 8.73 6.82 3.48
N SER A 196 9.77 6.66 4.29
CA SER A 196 9.92 5.49 5.19
C SER A 196 10.39 5.86 6.59
N PRO A 197 10.06 5.06 7.62
CA PRO A 197 10.51 5.29 8.99
C PRO A 197 12.05 5.25 9.07
N GLY A 198 12.64 6.21 9.77
CA GLY A 198 14.05 6.12 10.15
C GLY A 198 15.08 6.76 9.20
N GLN A 199 14.70 7.24 8.01
CA GLN A 199 15.67 7.87 7.08
C GLN A 199 16.24 9.23 7.55
N THR A 200 17.29 9.73 6.89
CA THR A 200 18.19 10.79 7.40
C THR A 200 17.51 12.12 7.77
N PRO A 201 18.13 12.97 8.63
CA PRO A 201 17.49 14.16 9.22
C PRO A 201 17.09 15.29 8.24
N ILE A 202 17.56 15.27 6.98
CA ILE A 202 17.42 16.42 6.07
C ILE A 202 15.97 16.61 5.59
N TYR A 203 15.14 15.56 5.54
CA TYR A 203 13.75 15.63 5.03
C TYR A 203 12.69 15.11 6.03
N LYS A 204 13.09 14.89 7.28
CA LYS A 204 12.35 14.07 8.26
C LYS A 204 11.13 14.72 8.89
N VAL A 205 10.80 15.97 8.58
CA VAL A 205 9.65 16.65 9.19
C VAL A 205 8.43 16.51 8.27
N GLY A 206 7.59 15.51 8.57
CA GLY A 206 6.19 15.42 8.11
C GLY A 206 5.89 14.62 6.84
N ALA A 207 6.88 13.97 6.22
CA ALA A 207 6.62 13.06 5.11
C ALA A 207 5.81 11.83 5.58
N ALA A 208 4.77 11.48 4.84
CA ALA A 208 3.95 10.29 5.12
C ALA A 208 4.76 9.01 4.90
N ASP A 209 4.54 8.00 5.74
CA ASP A 209 5.09 6.65 5.55
C ASP A 209 4.28 5.85 4.52
N PHE A 210 4.97 5.36 3.49
CA PHE A 210 4.42 4.52 2.42
C PHE A 210 5.05 3.13 2.35
N THR A 211 5.86 2.72 3.33
CA THR A 211 6.53 1.40 3.32
C THR A 211 5.56 0.24 3.12
N ILE A 212 4.42 0.26 3.83
CA ILE A 212 3.39 -0.78 3.70
C ILE A 212 2.68 -0.79 2.33
N ALA A 213 2.81 0.28 1.55
CA ALA A 213 2.24 0.38 0.21
C ALA A 213 3.27 0.03 -0.89
N ALA A 214 4.54 -0.15 -0.56
CA ALA A 214 5.56 -0.58 -1.50
C ALA A 214 5.60 -2.12 -1.55
N ILE A 215 4.68 -2.69 -2.32
CA ILE A 215 4.49 -4.14 -2.45
C ILE A 215 5.68 -4.80 -3.16
N GLY A 216 6.20 -4.15 -4.21
CA GLY A 216 7.30 -4.71 -4.98
C GLY A 216 6.86 -5.88 -5.88
N THR A 217 7.83 -6.71 -6.27
CA THR A 217 7.63 -7.85 -7.17
C THR A 217 7.64 -9.21 -6.45
N ASP A 218 7.86 -9.20 -5.14
CA ASP A 218 7.82 -10.38 -4.28
C ASP A 218 6.52 -10.36 -3.48
N LEU A 219 5.56 -11.20 -3.86
CA LEU A 219 4.22 -11.29 -3.28
C LEU A 219 4.09 -12.47 -2.31
N ARG A 220 5.21 -12.95 -1.76
CA ARG A 220 5.22 -14.12 -0.85
C ARG A 220 4.77 -13.78 0.57
N ASP A 221 4.83 -12.53 0.97
CA ASP A 221 4.32 -12.03 2.25
C ASP A 221 2.93 -11.40 2.13
N ASP A 222 2.48 -11.13 0.90
CA ASP A 222 1.10 -10.74 0.61
C ASP A 222 0.13 -11.93 0.65
N HIS A 223 -1.14 -11.63 0.96
CA HIS A 223 -2.21 -12.62 0.83
C HIS A 223 -2.29 -13.13 -0.62
N PRO A 224 -2.70 -14.39 -0.85
CA PRO A 224 -2.39 -15.05 -2.12
C PRO A 224 -3.13 -14.41 -3.31
N VAL A 225 -2.40 -13.60 -4.08
CA VAL A 225 -2.84 -13.01 -5.36
C VAL A 225 -2.63 -14.02 -6.48
N GLY A 226 -3.60 -14.14 -7.38
CA GLY A 226 -3.56 -15.08 -8.50
C GLY A 226 -3.82 -16.53 -8.07
N VAL A 227 -4.34 -16.77 -6.87
CA VAL A 227 -4.73 -18.13 -6.44
C VAL A 227 -6.14 -18.45 -6.88
N ARG A 228 -6.31 -19.59 -7.55
CA ARG A 228 -7.63 -20.08 -7.96
C ARG A 228 -8.49 -20.34 -6.74
N PHE A 229 -9.74 -19.88 -6.81
CA PHE A 229 -10.76 -20.21 -5.84
C PHE A 229 -11.30 -21.63 -6.12
N PRO A 230 -11.40 -22.51 -5.12
CA PRO A 230 -11.85 -23.88 -5.31
C PRO A 230 -13.25 -23.97 -5.96
N ALA A 231 -13.39 -24.83 -6.96
CA ALA A 231 -14.65 -25.03 -7.67
C ALA A 231 -15.61 -26.02 -6.98
N ALA A 232 -15.12 -26.82 -6.02
CA ALA A 232 -15.90 -27.81 -5.30
C ALA A 232 -15.48 -27.88 -3.82
N ASN A 233 -16.47 -28.14 -2.96
CA ASN A 233 -16.23 -28.47 -1.56
C ASN A 233 -15.72 -29.93 -1.47
N GLY A 234 -14.63 -30.16 -0.75
CA GLY A 234 -13.94 -31.43 -0.52
C GLY A 234 -13.21 -31.49 0.84
N ASN A 235 -12.35 -32.47 1.05
CA ASN A 235 -11.74 -32.65 2.38
C ASN A 235 -10.77 -31.49 2.71
N GLY A 236 -11.04 -30.74 3.78
CA GLY A 236 -10.34 -29.48 4.10
C GLY A 236 -11.00 -28.21 3.51
N THR A 237 -12.25 -28.28 3.05
CA THR A 237 -12.97 -27.14 2.45
C THR A 237 -14.03 -26.57 3.38
N ASP A 238 -13.66 -25.52 4.06
CA ASP A 238 -14.59 -24.56 4.62
C ASP A 238 -14.86 -23.45 3.60
N TRP A 239 -15.20 -23.74 2.33
CA TRP A 239 -15.41 -22.68 1.33
C TRP A 239 -16.89 -22.38 1.09
N LYS A 240 -17.23 -21.10 1.08
CA LYS A 240 -18.54 -20.59 0.67
C LYS A 240 -18.57 -20.47 -0.85
N THR A 241 -19.73 -20.78 -1.43
CA THR A 241 -19.97 -20.60 -2.87
C THR A 241 -20.41 -19.16 -3.15
N PRO A 242 -19.77 -18.44 -4.09
CA PRO A 242 -20.25 -17.13 -4.52
C PRO A 242 -21.67 -17.22 -5.09
N GLY A 243 -22.58 -16.37 -4.60
CA GLY A 243 -23.99 -16.35 -5.01
C GLY A 243 -24.25 -15.64 -6.34
N GLY A 244 -23.35 -14.76 -6.77
CA GLY A 244 -23.50 -13.93 -7.95
C GLY A 244 -22.43 -14.16 -9.03
N SER A 245 -22.79 -13.87 -10.29
CA SER A 245 -21.87 -13.96 -11.43
C SER A 245 -22.14 -12.88 -12.47
N VAL A 246 -21.07 -12.32 -13.02
CA VAL A 246 -21.07 -11.46 -14.21
C VAL A 246 -19.99 -11.97 -15.18
N THR A 247 -19.93 -11.42 -16.40
CA THR A 247 -18.84 -11.71 -17.31
C THR A 247 -17.49 -11.36 -16.67
N GLY A 248 -16.60 -12.35 -16.56
CA GLY A 248 -15.24 -12.18 -16.02
C GLY A 248 -15.14 -12.09 -14.49
N ALA A 249 -16.23 -12.25 -13.73
CA ALA A 249 -16.16 -12.26 -12.28
C ALA A 249 -17.30 -13.05 -11.59
N LYS A 250 -17.01 -13.55 -10.40
CA LYS A 250 -18.00 -14.02 -9.42
C LYS A 250 -17.99 -13.10 -8.21
N PHE A 251 -19.09 -13.04 -7.47
CA PHE A 251 -19.17 -12.21 -6.25
C PHE A 251 -20.04 -12.88 -5.19
N PHE A 252 -19.72 -12.56 -3.94
CA PHE A 252 -20.49 -13.03 -2.79
C PHE A 252 -21.69 -12.11 -2.59
N ASP A 253 -22.78 -12.47 -3.25
CA ASP A 253 -24.07 -11.78 -3.19
C ASP A 253 -24.70 -11.95 -1.80
N GLU A 254 -24.42 -11.01 -0.90
CA GLU A 254 -24.85 -11.09 0.50
C GLU A 254 -26.33 -10.74 0.68
N ASN A 255 -26.90 -9.95 -0.23
CA ASN A 255 -28.28 -9.48 -0.15
C ASN A 255 -29.23 -10.26 -1.09
N GLY A 256 -28.71 -11.09 -1.96
CA GLY A 256 -29.44 -11.99 -2.86
C GLY A 256 -30.11 -11.30 -4.05
N ASN A 257 -29.69 -10.09 -4.42
CA ASN A 257 -30.34 -9.31 -5.47
C ASN A 257 -29.74 -9.54 -6.87
N GLY A 258 -28.68 -10.34 -6.99
CA GLY A 258 -28.01 -10.70 -8.22
C GLY A 258 -27.19 -9.56 -8.86
N ARG A 259 -26.90 -8.48 -8.14
CA ARG A 259 -26.14 -7.31 -8.64
C ARG A 259 -24.84 -7.16 -7.90
N MET A 260 -23.75 -7.08 -8.66
CA MET A 260 -22.43 -6.87 -8.10
C MET A 260 -22.27 -5.45 -7.56
N GLU A 261 -22.06 -5.35 -6.25
CA GLU A 261 -21.99 -4.08 -5.52
C GLU A 261 -20.57 -3.80 -5.02
N LYS A 262 -20.28 -2.53 -4.71
CA LYS A 262 -18.93 -2.13 -4.31
C LYS A 262 -18.45 -2.84 -3.04
N GLY A 263 -19.37 -3.08 -2.10
CA GLY A 263 -19.12 -3.69 -0.79
C GLY A 263 -18.84 -5.19 -0.80
N GLU A 264 -19.15 -5.87 -1.91
CA GLU A 264 -19.10 -7.32 -1.98
C GLU A 264 -17.73 -7.81 -2.40
N ILE A 265 -17.24 -8.87 -1.75
CA ILE A 265 -16.03 -9.56 -2.18
C ILE A 265 -16.27 -10.22 -3.54
N ARG A 266 -15.26 -10.15 -4.40
CA ARG A 266 -15.32 -10.63 -5.78
C ARG A 266 -14.17 -11.57 -6.09
N LEU A 267 -14.35 -12.41 -7.11
CA LEU A 267 -13.31 -13.26 -7.67
C LEU A 267 -13.27 -12.99 -9.16
N TYR A 268 -12.07 -12.90 -9.74
CA TYR A 268 -11.88 -12.55 -11.15
C TYR A 268 -11.59 -13.81 -11.96
N ASP A 269 -12.23 -13.96 -13.11
CA ASP A 269 -12.08 -15.11 -13.97
C ASP A 269 -11.53 -14.69 -15.34
N TYR A 270 -10.36 -15.23 -15.68
CA TYR A 270 -9.67 -14.99 -16.94
C TYR A 270 -9.76 -16.19 -17.89
N GLY A 271 -10.73 -17.08 -17.69
CA GLY A 271 -10.95 -18.31 -18.46
C GLY A 271 -10.40 -19.58 -17.80
N GLY A 272 -9.70 -19.45 -16.67
CA GLY A 272 -9.16 -20.57 -15.88
C GLY A 272 -9.98 -20.92 -14.64
N GLY A 273 -11.09 -20.21 -14.41
CA GLY A 273 -11.85 -20.24 -13.17
C GLY A 273 -11.63 -18.98 -12.32
N PRO A 274 -12.50 -18.74 -11.33
CA PRO A 274 -12.41 -17.59 -10.44
C PRO A 274 -11.13 -17.63 -9.60
N SER A 275 -10.42 -16.51 -9.52
CA SER A 275 -9.20 -16.33 -8.73
C SER A 275 -9.33 -15.16 -7.75
N VAL A 276 -8.57 -15.24 -6.66
CA VAL A 276 -8.38 -14.16 -5.70
C VAL A 276 -7.34 -13.18 -6.27
N GLU A 277 -7.68 -11.89 -6.30
CA GLU A 277 -6.85 -10.80 -6.82
C GLU A 277 -6.89 -9.61 -5.85
N CYS A 278 -6.04 -8.60 -6.01
CA CYS A 278 -6.10 -7.39 -5.19
C CYS A 278 -7.51 -6.78 -5.21
N GLY A 279 -8.12 -6.69 -6.41
CA GLY A 279 -9.47 -6.18 -6.59
C GLY A 279 -10.58 -7.01 -5.93
N SER A 280 -10.28 -8.21 -5.41
CA SER A 280 -11.25 -9.07 -4.71
C SER A 280 -11.66 -8.46 -3.39
N CYS A 281 -10.66 -7.92 -2.68
CA CYS A 281 -10.82 -7.34 -1.35
C CYS A 281 -10.74 -5.81 -1.39
N HIS A 282 -10.08 -5.21 -2.39
CA HIS A 282 -9.90 -3.77 -2.49
C HIS A 282 -10.78 -3.16 -3.59
N ASP A 283 -11.40 -2.02 -3.30
CA ASP A 283 -12.02 -1.15 -4.30
C ASP A 283 -11.29 0.18 -4.34
N PRO A 284 -10.53 0.50 -5.41
CA PRO A 284 -9.77 1.75 -5.46
C PRO A 284 -10.65 2.99 -5.46
N HIS A 285 -11.97 2.88 -5.70
CA HIS A 285 -12.91 3.99 -5.56
C HIS A 285 -13.55 4.08 -4.17
N GLY A 286 -13.16 3.16 -3.27
CA GLY A 286 -13.73 3.00 -1.95
C GLY A 286 -15.15 2.46 -1.97
N VAL A 287 -15.57 1.99 -0.81
CA VAL A 287 -16.96 1.62 -0.52
C VAL A 287 -17.63 2.75 0.23
N ALA A 288 -17.93 3.82 -0.49
CA ALA A 288 -18.62 4.97 0.09
C ALA A 288 -20.07 4.59 0.43
N SER A 289 -20.42 4.65 1.71
CA SER A 289 -21.76 5.08 2.12
C SER A 289 -21.67 6.60 2.35
N VAL A 290 -22.71 7.35 2.01
CA VAL A 290 -22.68 8.82 2.16
C VAL A 290 -22.31 9.18 3.62
N GLY A 291 -21.25 9.98 3.80
CA GLY A 291 -20.75 10.37 5.12
C GLY A 291 -19.83 9.36 5.82
N THR A 292 -19.43 8.26 5.17
CA THR A 292 -18.52 7.26 5.78
C THR A 292 -17.05 7.47 5.40
N VAL A 293 -16.19 7.08 6.34
CA VAL A 293 -14.75 6.91 6.13
C VAL A 293 -14.54 5.68 5.25
N PHE A 294 -13.57 5.74 4.34
CA PHE A 294 -13.13 4.59 3.56
C PHE A 294 -12.58 3.54 4.52
N ASN A 295 -12.88 2.27 4.29
CA ASN A 295 -12.23 1.21 5.06
C ASN A 295 -10.72 1.32 4.89
N ALA A 296 -9.98 0.94 5.94
CA ALA A 296 -8.52 0.86 5.90
C ALA A 296 -8.09 0.11 4.63
N THR A 297 -7.02 0.58 3.99
CA THR A 297 -6.45 0.05 2.75
C THR A 297 -7.43 -0.11 1.56
N PHE A 298 -8.60 0.57 1.56
CA PHE A 298 -9.64 0.44 0.53
C PHE A 298 -10.38 -0.90 0.52
N LEU A 299 -10.46 -1.58 1.66
CA LEU A 299 -11.21 -2.82 1.74
C LEU A 299 -12.68 -2.64 1.36
N ARG A 300 -13.24 -3.61 0.62
CA ARG A 300 -14.66 -3.64 0.23
C ARG A 300 -15.58 -3.78 1.43
N LYS A 301 -15.10 -4.40 2.50
CA LYS A 301 -15.80 -4.50 3.77
C LYS A 301 -14.84 -4.35 4.94
N PRO A 302 -15.30 -3.84 6.10
CA PRO A 302 -14.48 -3.81 7.31
C PRO A 302 -14.04 -5.23 7.67
N ASN A 303 -12.81 -5.41 8.15
CA ASN A 303 -12.32 -6.73 8.58
C ASN A 303 -12.56 -7.03 10.07
N SER A 304 -13.48 -6.29 10.71
CA SER A 304 -13.89 -6.55 12.10
C SER A 304 -14.38 -8.00 12.23
N GLY A 305 -13.88 -8.73 13.23
CA GLY A 305 -14.21 -10.14 13.44
C GLY A 305 -13.82 -11.06 12.27
N SER A 306 -12.80 -10.70 11.48
CA SER A 306 -12.39 -11.44 10.28
C SER A 306 -13.46 -11.52 9.18
N ALA A 307 -14.34 -10.51 9.10
CA ALA A 307 -15.46 -10.52 8.16
C ALA A 307 -15.04 -10.66 6.68
N VAL A 308 -13.85 -10.18 6.29
CA VAL A 308 -13.31 -10.42 4.94
C VAL A 308 -13.07 -11.91 4.73
N CYS A 309 -12.33 -12.55 5.64
CA CYS A 309 -11.99 -13.97 5.56
C CYS A 309 -13.25 -14.85 5.59
N LEU A 310 -14.19 -14.54 6.49
CA LEU A 310 -15.44 -15.28 6.65
C LEU A 310 -16.43 -15.06 5.49
N THR A 311 -16.10 -14.21 4.52
CA THR A 311 -16.89 -14.12 3.27
C THR A 311 -16.65 -15.35 2.40
N CYS A 312 -15.40 -15.82 2.35
CA CYS A 312 -15.02 -17.00 1.61
C CYS A 312 -15.02 -18.26 2.47
N HIS A 313 -14.75 -18.13 3.77
CA HIS A 313 -14.56 -19.27 4.66
C HIS A 313 -15.77 -19.57 5.58
N SER A 314 -16.04 -20.85 5.81
CA SER A 314 -17.09 -21.43 6.66
C SER A 314 -16.46 -22.19 7.84
N LYS A 315 -15.91 -21.44 8.80
CA LYS A 315 -15.28 -22.03 10.00
C LYS A 315 -16.28 -22.72 10.92
#